data_AF-A0A266M0R5-F1
#
_entry.id   AF-A0A266M0R5-F1
#
_cell.length_a   1.000
_cell.length_b   1.000
_cell.length_c   1.000
_cell.angle_alpha   90.00
_cell.angle_beta   90.00
_cell.angle_gamma   90.00
#
_symmetry.space_group_name_H-M   'P 1'
#
loop_
_entity.id
_entity.type
_entity.pdbx_description
1 polymer ?
#
loop_
_entity_poly.entity_id
_entity_poly.type
_entity_poly.pdbx_seq_one_letter_code
_entity_poly.pdbx_strand_id
1 'polypeptide(L)'
;MNYRGCLVVMLMASVAQAQEPALDISTATCLKLNREITRHMGRGVDLPLVELTLFKQTRHRLIEGFEAGQYPLDLLATGLYELARDAVKVVGACRRKPSRKFVEMLPESVQTLLKPRGR
;
A
#
# COMPACT_ATOMS: atom_id res chain seq x y z
N MET A 1 50.97 -10.70 -6.83
CA MET A 1 50.32 -9.90 -5.77
C MET A 1 50.36 -8.44 -6.23
N ASN A 2 49.27 -7.79 -6.63
CA ASN A 2 48.22 -7.31 -5.72
C ASN A 2 46.88 -7.13 -6.47
N TYR A 3 45.99 -8.11 -6.33
CA TYR A 3 44.56 -7.97 -6.61
C TYR A 3 43.90 -7.31 -5.40
N ARG A 4 43.94 -5.97 -5.31
CA ARG A 4 43.33 -5.28 -4.15
C ARG A 4 42.75 -3.90 -4.43
N GLY A 5 42.65 -3.51 -5.70
CA GLY A 5 42.07 -2.22 -6.11
C GLY A 5 40.71 -2.29 -6.81
N CYS A 6 40.29 -3.44 -7.33
CA CYS A 6 39.07 -3.54 -8.15
C CYS A 6 37.81 -4.00 -7.40
N LEU A 7 37.93 -4.52 -6.17
CA LEU A 7 36.80 -5.17 -5.51
C LEU A 7 35.83 -4.19 -4.81
N VAL A 8 36.25 -2.95 -4.55
CA VAL A 8 35.44 -2.01 -3.75
C VAL A 8 34.46 -1.20 -4.61
N VAL A 9 34.67 -1.10 -5.92
CA VAL A 9 33.82 -0.28 -6.81
C VAL A 9 32.60 -1.06 -7.33
N MET A 10 32.59 -2.40 -7.29
CA MET A 10 31.46 -3.21 -7.80
C MET A 10 30.29 -3.39 -6.82
N LEU A 11 30.40 -2.95 -5.56
CA LEU A 11 29.38 -3.20 -4.52
C LEU A 11 28.37 -2.05 -4.31
N MET A 12 28.40 -1.00 -5.13
CA MET A 12 27.41 0.09 -5.09
C MET A 12 26.36 0.02 -6.20
N ALA A 13 26.31 -1.08 -6.95
CA ALA A 13 25.32 -1.31 -7.99
C ALA A 13 24.49 -2.53 -7.62
N SER A 14 23.42 -2.36 -6.83
CA SER A 14 22.19 -3.19 -6.84
C SER A 14 21.36 -2.98 -5.58
N VAL A 15 20.81 -1.79 -5.38
CA VAL A 15 19.51 -1.63 -4.70
C VAL A 15 18.77 -0.48 -5.36
N ALA A 16 18.71 -0.50 -6.69
CA ALA A 16 17.53 0.02 -7.35
C ALA A 16 16.42 -0.96 -7.01
N GLN A 17 15.79 -0.78 -5.84
CA GLN A 17 14.45 -1.31 -5.64
C GLN A 17 13.67 -0.85 -6.86
N ALA A 18 13.18 -1.80 -7.64
CA ALA A 18 12.20 -1.51 -8.67
C ALA A 18 11.02 -0.87 -7.92
N GLN A 19 11.05 0.45 -7.79
CA GLN A 19 9.93 1.23 -7.32
C GLN A 19 8.89 1.00 -8.41
N GLU A 20 8.02 0.01 -8.22
CA GLU A 20 6.81 -0.11 -9.04
C GLU A 20 6.24 1.31 -9.11
N PRO A 21 5.96 1.84 -10.32
CA PRO A 21 5.53 3.22 -10.48
C PRO A 21 4.44 3.46 -9.46
N ALA A 22 4.66 4.41 -8.54
CA ALA A 22 3.87 4.58 -7.33
C ALA A 22 2.40 4.65 -7.74
N LEU A 23 1.71 3.52 -7.62
CA LEU A 23 0.37 3.40 -8.17
C LEU A 23 -0.48 4.38 -7.38
N ASP A 24 -1.13 5.28 -8.11
CA ASP A 24 -2.04 6.20 -7.47
C ASP A 24 -3.25 5.43 -6.96
N ILE A 25 -3.26 5.13 -5.67
CA ILE A 25 -4.34 4.43 -4.98
C ILE A 25 -5.68 5.15 -5.17
N SER A 26 -5.68 6.46 -5.40
CA SER A 26 -6.90 7.25 -5.64
C SER A 26 -7.62 6.81 -6.92
N THR A 27 -6.87 6.31 -7.90
CA THR A 27 -7.42 5.85 -9.18
C THR A 27 -7.71 4.36 -9.19
N ALA A 28 -7.12 3.58 -8.28
CA ALA A 28 -7.28 2.13 -8.23
C ALA A 28 -8.74 1.72 -7.97
N THR A 29 -9.23 0.78 -8.77
CA THR A 29 -10.57 0.20 -8.59
C THR A 29 -10.50 -1.10 -7.79
N CYS A 30 -11.63 -1.47 -7.19
CA CYS A 30 -11.79 -2.76 -6.52
C CYS A 30 -11.51 -3.97 -7.43
N LEU A 31 -11.69 -3.82 -8.75
CA LEU A 31 -11.31 -4.84 -9.73
C LEU A 31 -9.82 -5.19 -9.65
N LYS A 32 -8.94 -4.21 -9.39
CA LYS A 32 -7.50 -4.47 -9.22
C LYS A 32 -7.23 -5.36 -8.01
N LEU A 33 -7.85 -5.03 -6.87
CA LEU A 33 -7.74 -5.83 -5.65
C LEU A 33 -8.24 -7.26 -5.86
N ASN A 34 -9.42 -7.41 -6.46
CA ASN A 34 -10.02 -8.72 -6.72
C ASN A 34 -9.13 -9.58 -7.62
N ARG A 35 -8.53 -8.99 -8.67
CA ARG A 35 -7.57 -9.69 -9.56
C ARG A 35 -6.31 -10.14 -8.83
N GLU A 36 -5.81 -9.36 -7.88
CA GLU A 36 -4.67 -9.74 -7.05
C GLU A 36 -5.02 -10.92 -6.14
N ILE A 37 -6.14 -10.86 -5.44
CA ILE A 37 -6.63 -11.95 -4.58
C ILE A 37 -6.79 -13.25 -5.38
N THR A 38 -7.46 -13.20 -6.54
CA THR A 38 -7.64 -14.39 -7.38
C THR A 38 -6.32 -14.98 -7.85
N ARG A 39 -5.32 -14.14 -8.15
CA ARG A 39 -3.97 -14.62 -8.52
C ARG A 39 -3.27 -15.32 -7.36
N HIS A 40 -3.40 -14.84 -6.12
CA HIS A 40 -2.79 -15.48 -4.95
C HIS A 40 -3.48 -16.80 -4.60
N MET A 41 -4.81 -16.81 -4.56
CA MET A 41 -5.58 -18.03 -4.32
C MET A 41 -5.29 -19.11 -5.38
N GLY A 42 -5.23 -18.73 -6.66
CA GLY A 42 -4.91 -19.64 -7.75
C GLY A 42 -3.50 -20.23 -7.71
N ARG A 43 -2.58 -19.61 -6.95
CA ARG A 43 -1.21 -20.10 -6.71
C ARG A 43 -1.07 -20.87 -5.40
N GLY A 44 -2.15 -21.04 -4.63
CA GLY A 44 -2.11 -21.67 -3.30
C GLY A 44 -1.30 -20.88 -2.28
N VAL A 45 -1.08 -19.58 -2.52
CA VAL A 45 -0.33 -18.71 -1.59
C VAL A 45 -1.32 -18.07 -0.63
N ASP A 46 -1.22 -18.42 0.64
CA ASP A 46 -1.96 -17.73 1.70
C ASP A 46 -1.21 -16.45 2.09
N LEU A 47 -1.70 -15.32 1.58
CA LEU A 47 -1.16 -14.00 1.86
C LEU A 47 -2.15 -13.22 2.73
N PRO A 48 -1.72 -12.66 3.88
CA PRO A 48 -2.58 -11.79 4.67
C PRO A 48 -3.13 -10.65 3.83
N LEU A 49 -4.41 -10.30 4.00
CA LEU A 49 -5.05 -9.25 3.18
C LEU A 49 -4.34 -7.89 3.29
N VAL A 50 -3.79 -7.58 4.47
CA VAL A 50 -3.01 -6.36 4.73
C VAL A 50 -1.71 -6.29 3.93
N GLU A 51 -1.23 -7.44 3.44
CA GLU A 51 -0.01 -7.54 2.64
C GLU A 51 -0.28 -7.42 1.13
N LEU A 52 -1.54 -7.30 0.71
CA LEU A 52 -1.91 -7.00 -0.68
C LEU A 52 -1.46 -5.60 -1.07
N THR A 53 -1.17 -5.42 -2.35
CA THR A 53 -0.54 -4.22 -2.92
C THR A 53 -1.26 -2.94 -2.53
N LEU A 54 -2.59 -2.89 -2.67
CA LEU A 54 -3.35 -1.67 -2.36
C LEU A 54 -3.37 -1.35 -0.86
N PHE A 55 -3.39 -2.36 0.01
CA PHE A 55 -3.30 -2.14 1.47
C PHE A 55 -1.92 -1.64 1.88
N LYS A 56 -0.84 -2.21 1.33
CA LYS A 56 0.53 -1.72 1.51
C LYS A 56 0.69 -0.28 1.07
N GLN A 57 0.15 0.06 -0.10
CA GLN A 57 0.23 1.41 -0.65
C GLN A 57 -0.56 2.41 0.20
N THR A 58 -1.76 2.04 0.68
CA THR A 58 -2.50 2.87 1.63
C THR A 58 -1.71 3.09 2.90
N ARG A 59 -1.11 2.05 3.49
CA ARG A 59 -0.25 2.19 4.67
C ARG A 59 0.89 3.18 4.43
N HIS A 60 1.61 3.05 3.31
CA HIS A 60 2.69 3.99 2.97
C HIS A 60 2.19 5.41 2.83
N ARG A 61 1.06 5.64 2.13
CA ARG A 61 0.48 6.98 2.00
C ARG A 61 0.08 7.60 3.33
N LEU A 62 -0.39 6.79 4.27
CA LEU A 62 -0.69 7.28 5.62
C LEU A 62 0.59 7.71 6.37
N ILE A 63 1.66 6.92 6.25
CA ILE A 63 2.94 7.25 6.87
C ILE A 63 3.52 8.53 6.25
N GLU A 64 3.51 8.65 4.93
CA GLU A 64 3.97 9.86 4.21
C GLU A 64 3.17 11.10 4.62
N GLY A 65 1.85 10.98 4.79
CA GLY A 65 1.01 12.09 5.26
C GLY A 65 1.38 12.57 6.66
N PHE A 66 1.68 11.63 7.57
CA PHE A 66 2.18 11.94 8.91
C PHE A 66 3.57 12.60 8.87
N GLU A 67 4.52 12.05 8.11
CA GLU A 67 5.86 12.61 7.96
C GLU A 67 5.84 14.03 7.37
N ALA A 68 4.86 14.31 6.50
CA ALA A 68 4.61 15.63 5.95
C ALA A 68 3.85 16.59 6.91
N GLY A 69 3.54 16.16 8.14
CA GLY A 69 2.85 16.99 9.14
C GLY A 69 1.37 17.23 8.85
N GLN A 70 0.74 16.41 8.00
CA GLN A 70 -0.68 16.62 7.64
C GLN A 70 -1.64 16.29 8.79
N TYR A 71 -1.23 15.43 9.72
CA TYR A 71 -1.97 15.03 10.90
C TYR A 71 -1.04 14.46 11.98
N PRO A 72 -1.49 14.47 13.25
CA PRO A 72 -0.72 13.93 14.37
C PRO A 72 -0.66 12.39 14.41
N LEU A 73 0.21 11.86 15.27
CA LEU A 73 0.52 10.43 15.41
C LEU A 73 -0.70 9.59 15.84
N ASP A 74 -1.57 10.13 16.68
CA ASP A 74 -2.79 9.45 17.15
C ASP A 74 -3.77 9.16 16.00
N LEU A 75 -3.89 10.09 15.04
CA LEU A 75 -4.68 9.87 13.83
C LEU A 75 -4.04 8.84 12.91
N LEU A 76 -2.71 8.86 12.76
CA LEU A 76 -2.00 7.82 12.01
C LEU A 76 -2.24 6.44 12.64
N ALA A 77 -2.04 6.29 13.96
CA ALA A 77 -2.20 5.03 14.67
C ALA A 77 -3.64 4.49 14.52
N THR A 78 -4.63 5.36 14.66
CA THR A 78 -6.05 5.02 14.44
C THR A 78 -6.29 4.55 13.01
N GLY A 79 -5.82 5.31 12.00
CA GLY A 79 -5.98 4.94 10.59
C GLY A 79 -5.32 3.61 10.24
N LEU A 80 -4.11 3.35 10.75
CA LEU A 80 -3.41 2.07 10.54
C LEU A 80 -4.13 0.90 11.21
N TYR A 81 -4.61 1.09 12.44
CA TYR A 81 -5.38 0.09 13.16
C TYR A 81 -6.67 -0.28 12.41
N GLU A 82 -7.45 0.72 11.98
CA GLU A 82 -8.70 0.47 11.27
C GLU A 82 -8.49 -0.13 9.89
N LEU A 83 -7.45 0.30 9.17
CA LEU A 83 -7.05 -0.31 7.89
C LEU A 83 -6.79 -1.81 8.04
N ALA A 84 -6.07 -2.22 9.10
CA ALA A 84 -5.75 -3.61 9.36
C ALA A 84 -6.98 -4.40 9.85
N ARG A 85 -7.70 -3.86 10.85
CA ARG A 85 -8.89 -4.47 11.45
C ARG A 85 -9.97 -4.75 10.41
N ASP A 86 -10.23 -3.78 9.53
CA ASP A 86 -11.36 -3.83 8.61
C ASP A 86 -11.00 -4.38 7.21
N ALA A 87 -9.79 -4.93 7.03
CA ALA A 87 -9.32 -5.42 5.72
C ALA A 87 -10.28 -6.45 5.08
N VAL A 88 -10.83 -7.37 5.88
CA VAL A 88 -11.82 -8.35 5.42
C VAL A 88 -13.11 -7.68 4.94
N LYS A 89 -13.57 -6.66 5.68
CA LYS A 89 -14.78 -5.89 5.33
C LYS A 89 -14.58 -5.11 4.03
N VAL A 90 -13.43 -4.46 3.86
CA VAL A 90 -13.04 -3.75 2.64
C VAL A 90 -13.01 -4.70 1.44
N VAL A 91 -12.36 -5.86 1.58
CA VAL A 91 -12.32 -6.88 0.51
C VAL A 91 -13.73 -7.37 0.17
N GLY A 92 -14.57 -7.63 1.18
CA GLY A 92 -15.97 -8.00 0.97
C GLY A 92 -16.77 -6.95 0.20
N ALA A 93 -16.57 -5.66 0.51
CA ALA A 93 -17.18 -4.56 -0.22
C ALA A 93 -16.68 -4.48 -1.68
N CYS A 94 -15.36 -4.62 -1.88
CA CYS A 94 -14.75 -4.61 -3.22
C CYS A 94 -15.19 -5.78 -4.10
N ARG A 95 -15.42 -6.97 -3.53
CA ARG A 95 -15.98 -8.11 -4.28
C ARG A 95 -17.38 -7.82 -4.82
N ARG A 96 -18.21 -7.09 -4.06
CA ARG A 96 -19.58 -6.72 -4.47
C ARG A 96 -19.61 -5.58 -5.49
N LYS A 97 -18.62 -4.68 -5.47
CA LYS A 97 -18.61 -3.46 -6.28
C LYS A 97 -17.27 -3.28 -7.03
N PRO A 98 -16.93 -4.14 -8.01
CA PRO A 98 -15.61 -4.16 -8.64
C PRO A 98 -15.26 -2.87 -9.41
N SER A 99 -16.25 -2.13 -9.92
CA SER A 99 -16.04 -0.87 -10.65
C SER A 99 -15.76 0.34 -9.75
N ARG A 100 -16.07 0.26 -8.45
CA ARG A 100 -15.87 1.37 -7.51
C ARG A 100 -14.39 1.55 -7.17
N LYS A 101 -14.02 2.76 -6.76
CA LYS A 101 -12.66 3.05 -6.31
C LYS A 101 -12.38 2.31 -5.01
N PHE A 102 -11.16 1.82 -4.87
CA PHE A 102 -10.70 1.12 -3.67
C PHE A 102 -10.79 2.03 -2.43
N VAL A 103 -10.36 3.30 -2.58
CA VAL A 103 -10.36 4.28 -1.49
C VAL A 103 -11.76 4.49 -0.90
N GLU A 104 -12.80 4.49 -1.73
CA GLU A 104 -14.18 4.65 -1.27
C GLU A 104 -14.67 3.50 -0.37
N MET A 105 -14.02 2.32 -0.45
CA MET A 105 -14.40 1.15 0.35
C MET A 105 -13.63 1.09 1.68
N LEU A 106 -12.64 1.96 1.90
CA LEU A 106 -11.85 2.02 3.12
C LEU A 106 -12.67 2.55 4.31
N PRO A 107 -12.23 2.33 5.57
CA PRO A 107 -12.81 3.02 6.72
C PRO A 107 -12.79 4.54 6.53
N GLU A 108 -13.81 5.23 7.06
CA GLU A 108 -13.96 6.69 6.88
C GLU A 108 -12.78 7.49 7.45
N SER A 109 -12.21 7.04 8.56
CA SER A 109 -10.98 7.59 9.14
C SER A 109 -9.82 7.56 8.14
N VAL A 110 -9.59 6.40 7.51
CA VAL A 110 -8.55 6.20 6.51
C VAL A 110 -8.82 7.06 5.27
N GLN A 111 -10.06 7.09 4.79
CA GLN A 111 -10.43 7.95 3.66
C GLN A 111 -10.13 9.42 3.94
N THR A 112 -10.41 9.89 5.16
CA THR A 112 -10.18 11.28 5.57
C THR A 112 -8.70 11.62 5.60
N LEU A 113 -7.84 10.68 6.04
CA LEU A 113 -6.39 10.87 6.08
C LEU A 113 -5.72 10.80 4.70
N LEU A 114 -6.37 10.16 3.72
CA LEU A 114 -5.87 10.09 2.34
C LEU A 114 -6.27 11.30 1.48
N LYS A 115 -7.19 12.16 1.93
CA LYS A 115 -7.56 13.36 1.19
C LYS A 115 -6.42 14.37 1.23
N PRO A 116 -6.04 14.96 0.07
CA PRO A 116 -5.10 16.07 0.08
C PRO A 116 -5.68 17.21 0.93
N ARG A 117 -4.96 17.61 1.98
CA ARG A 117 -5.25 18.88 2.65
C ARG A 117 -4.62 19.96 1.78
N GLY A 118 -5.47 20.80 1.20
CA GLY A 118 -5.04 21.86 0.28
C GLY A 118 -3.92 22.72 0.90
N ARG A 119 -2.94 23.08 0.08
CA ARG A 119 -2.08 24.24 0.32
C ARG A 119 -2.83 25.50 -0.08
#